data_AF-A0AAN8I9Y6-F1
#
_entry.id   AF-A0AAN8I9Y6-F1
#
_cell.length_a   1.000
_cell.length_b   1.000
_cell.length_c   1.000
_cell.angle_alpha   90.00
_cell.angle_beta   90.00
_cell.angle_gamma   90.00
#
_symmetry.space_group_name_H-M   'P 1'
#
loop_
_entity.id
_entity.type
_entity.pdbx_description
1 polymer ?
#
loop_
_entity_poly.entity_id
_entity_poly.type
_entity_poly.pdbx_seq_one_letter_code
_entity_poly.pdbx_strand_id
1 'polypeptide(L)'
;TWYLPFEVNWTEYLFLTAPPIVHPYIAEDPSVGTPGEEYFKKLNEVLNETSPRTLTNYVIVQYILHWLPLLEKKYIELLEWFIGISHSPQKLSRSGSCITVTNRIYSVAMQAMYARSKPTEILRPMAEEMARAIRTAFKDEVKENKWMDKTFKKV
;
A
#
# COMPACT_ATOMS: atom_id res chain seq x y z
N THR A 1 -32.09 10.75 -1.08
CA THR A 1 -32.18 9.92 0.15
C THR A 1 -30.99 8.96 0.13
N TRP A 2 -29.85 9.39 0.68
CA TRP A 2 -28.59 8.61 0.62
C TRP A 2 -27.84 8.68 1.95
N TYR A 3 -28.49 8.26 3.02
CA TYR A 3 -27.79 7.85 4.23
C TYR A 3 -27.96 6.35 4.33
N LEU A 4 -27.01 5.60 3.76
CA LEU A 4 -26.77 4.24 4.23
C LEU A 4 -26.25 4.42 5.66
N PRO A 5 -26.97 3.99 6.71
CA PRO A 5 -26.41 4.01 8.04
C PRO A 5 -25.21 3.07 8.04
N PHE A 6 -24.01 3.63 8.13
CA PHE A 6 -22.84 2.83 8.44
C PHE A 6 -22.95 2.45 9.92
N GLU A 7 -22.82 1.16 10.22
CA GLU A 7 -22.73 0.67 11.61
C GLU A 7 -21.53 1.28 12.34
N VAL A 8 -20.52 1.68 11.57
CA VAL A 8 -19.31 2.33 12.07
C VAL A 8 -19.49 3.85 12.08
N ASN A 9 -19.33 4.46 13.25
CA ASN A 9 -19.09 5.89 13.37
C ASN A 9 -17.67 6.22 12.87
N TRP A 10 -17.54 6.47 11.56
CA TRP A 10 -16.24 6.71 10.92
C TRP A 10 -15.49 7.91 11.50
N THR A 11 -16.20 8.99 11.84
CA THR A 11 -15.60 10.18 12.44
C THR A 11 -14.95 9.85 13.78
N GLU A 12 -15.67 9.16 14.66
CA GLU A 12 -15.15 8.70 15.95
C GLU A 12 -13.99 7.73 15.77
N TYR A 13 -14.14 6.74 14.88
CA TYR A 13 -13.07 5.78 14.57
C TYR A 13 -11.78 6.48 14.11
N LEU A 14 -11.88 7.49 13.24
CA LEU A 14 -10.73 8.25 12.77
C LEU A 14 -10.10 9.08 13.88
N PHE A 15 -10.88 9.71 14.76
CA PHE A 15 -10.32 10.42 15.91
C PHE A 15 -9.59 9.49 16.89
N LEU A 16 -10.07 8.25 17.07
CA LEU A 16 -9.45 7.27 17.96
C LEU A 16 -8.16 6.66 17.40
N THR A 17 -8.06 6.53 16.07
CA THR A 17 -6.95 5.81 15.42
C THR A 17 -5.91 6.72 14.79
N ALA A 18 -6.28 7.94 14.42
CA ALA A 18 -5.38 8.88 13.77
C ALA A 18 -4.60 9.74 14.80
N PRO A 19 -3.34 10.13 14.49
CA PRO A 19 -2.58 11.04 15.34
C PRO A 19 -3.27 12.40 15.53
N PRO A 20 -3.13 13.07 16.70
CA PRO A 20 -3.80 14.35 16.96
C PRO A 20 -3.52 15.46 15.95
N ILE A 21 -2.35 15.43 15.30
CA ILE A 21 -1.96 16.43 14.29
C ILE A 21 -2.90 16.46 13.07
N VAL A 22 -3.57 15.35 12.75
CA VAL A 22 -4.52 15.29 11.62
C VAL A 22 -5.98 15.48 12.02
N HIS A 23 -6.26 15.62 13.31
CA HIS A 23 -7.63 15.81 13.81
C HIS A 23 -8.32 17.07 13.24
N PRO A 24 -7.66 18.24 13.13
CA PRO A 24 -8.28 19.42 12.51
C PRO A 24 -8.74 19.16 11.08
N TYR A 25 -7.94 18.42 10.30
CA TYR A 25 -8.29 18.05 8.93
C TYR A 25 -9.49 17.09 8.88
N ILE A 26 -9.60 16.14 9.81
CA ILE A 26 -10.76 15.25 9.90
C ILE A 26 -12.03 16.04 10.27
N ALA A 27 -11.91 17.02 11.17
CA ALA A 27 -13.02 17.85 11.60
C ALA A 27 -13.61 18.75 10.50
N GLU A 28 -12.84 19.03 9.44
CA GLU A 28 -13.28 19.77 8.26
C GLU A 28 -14.16 18.94 7.30
N ASP A 29 -14.41 17.65 7.61
CA ASP A 29 -15.18 16.71 6.79
C ASP A 29 -14.76 16.65 5.30
N PRO A 30 -13.47 16.34 5.03
CA PRO A 30 -12.95 16.35 3.67
C PRO A 30 -13.51 15.18 2.85
N SER A 31 -13.58 15.37 1.53
CA SER A 31 -13.91 14.25 0.63
C SER A 31 -12.85 13.16 0.67
N VAL A 32 -13.26 11.92 0.97
CA VAL A 32 -12.36 10.76 1.08
C VAL A 32 -12.55 9.82 -0.11
N GLY A 33 -11.46 9.39 -0.73
CA GLY A 33 -11.47 8.34 -1.74
C GLY A 33 -11.72 6.98 -1.09
N THR A 34 -12.73 6.25 -1.58
CA THR A 34 -13.11 4.95 -0.99
C THR A 34 -13.06 3.82 -2.02
N PRO A 35 -12.96 2.55 -1.59
CA PRO A 35 -12.96 1.39 -2.51
C PRO A 35 -14.24 1.23 -3.34
N GLY A 36 -15.32 1.96 -3.01
CA GLY A 36 -16.61 1.92 -3.68
C GLY A 36 -17.76 1.53 -2.75
N GLU A 37 -18.99 1.86 -3.15
CA GLU A 37 -20.19 1.67 -2.32
C GLU A 37 -20.48 0.20 -2.00
N GLU A 38 -20.27 -0.71 -2.95
CA GLU A 38 -20.54 -2.15 -2.79
C GLU A 38 -19.69 -2.77 -1.67
N TYR A 39 -18.44 -2.32 -1.53
CA TYR A 39 -17.56 -2.78 -0.47
C TYR A 39 -18.16 -2.48 0.92
N PHE A 40 -18.65 -1.26 1.14
CA PHE A 40 -19.21 -0.90 2.45
C PHE A 40 -20.56 -1.54 2.71
N LYS A 41 -21.37 -1.81 1.68
CA LYS A 41 -22.60 -2.60 1.83
C LYS A 41 -22.28 -3.98 2.39
N LYS A 42 -21.36 -4.70 1.75
CA LYS A 42 -20.92 -6.04 2.22
C LYS A 42 -20.25 -5.98 3.59
N LEU A 43 -19.49 -4.91 3.86
CA LEU A 43 -18.89 -4.71 5.18
C LEU A 43 -19.97 -4.57 6.26
N ASN A 44 -20.98 -3.73 6.03
CA ASN A 44 -22.08 -3.55 6.98
C ASN A 44 -22.87 -4.85 7.18
N GLU A 45 -23.13 -5.62 6.11
CA GLU A 45 -23.78 -6.93 6.20
C GLU A 45 -22.99 -7.87 7.11
N VAL A 46 -21.67 -8.02 6.88
CA VAL A 46 -20.81 -8.87 7.71
C VAL A 46 -20.75 -8.39 9.16
N LEU A 47 -20.64 -7.08 9.39
CA LEU A 47 -20.60 -6.52 10.74
C LEU A 47 -21.91 -6.77 11.50
N ASN A 48 -23.06 -6.71 10.81
CA ASN A 48 -24.37 -6.91 11.41
C ASN A 48 -24.70 -8.38 11.69
N GLU A 49 -24.30 -9.28 10.79
CA GLU A 49 -24.59 -10.71 10.93
C GLU A 49 -23.60 -11.42 11.88
N THR A 50 -22.45 -10.81 12.18
CA THR A 50 -21.39 -11.44 12.96
C THR A 50 -21.46 -11.02 14.43
N SER A 51 -21.43 -12.00 15.35
CA SER A 51 -21.44 -11.71 16.78
C SER A 51 -20.23 -10.86 17.23
N PRO A 52 -20.38 -9.96 18.23
CA PRO A 52 -19.27 -9.16 18.75
C PRO A 52 -18.08 -10.01 19.23
N ARG A 53 -18.33 -11.20 19.77
CA ARG A 53 -17.29 -12.15 20.19
C ARG A 53 -16.47 -12.63 19.00
N THR A 54 -17.14 -12.98 17.89
CA THR A 54 -16.46 -13.44 16.67
C THR A 54 -15.63 -12.31 16.05
N LEU A 55 -16.19 -11.10 15.96
CA LEU A 55 -15.45 -9.92 15.47
C LEU A 55 -14.20 -9.63 16.33
N THR A 56 -14.36 -9.65 17.66
CA THR A 56 -13.25 -9.43 18.60
C THR A 56 -12.15 -10.49 18.43
N ASN A 57 -12.53 -11.77 18.36
CA ASN A 57 -11.59 -12.85 18.13
C ASN A 57 -10.84 -12.69 16.80
N TYR A 58 -11.54 -12.31 15.73
CA TYR A 58 -10.93 -12.05 14.44
C TYR A 58 -9.88 -10.93 14.52
N VAL A 59 -10.22 -9.79 15.13
CA VAL A 59 -9.29 -8.66 15.30
C VAL A 59 -8.06 -9.06 16.12
N ILE A 60 -8.25 -9.81 17.22
CA ILE A 60 -7.14 -10.30 18.04
C ILE A 60 -6.23 -11.24 17.26
N VAL A 61 -6.79 -12.16 16.46
CA VAL A 61 -6.00 -13.05 15.62
C VAL A 61 -5.21 -12.25 14.58
N GLN A 62 -5.84 -11.29 13.89
CA GLN A 62 -5.14 -10.41 12.93
C GLN A 62 -3.99 -9.65 13.59
N TYR A 63 -4.22 -9.12 14.80
CA TYR A 63 -3.20 -8.44 15.58
C TYR A 63 -2.02 -9.38 15.85
N ILE A 64 -2.28 -10.57 16.41
CA ILE A 64 -1.22 -11.57 16.71
C ILE A 64 -0.43 -11.92 15.44
N LEU A 65 -1.12 -12.20 14.32
CA LEU A 65 -0.48 -12.55 13.04
C LEU A 65 0.48 -11.46 12.55
N HIS A 66 0.20 -10.18 12.82
CA HIS A 66 1.08 -9.07 12.43
C HIS A 66 2.41 -9.05 13.20
N TRP A 67 2.42 -9.57 14.43
CA TRP A 67 3.60 -9.60 15.30
C TRP A 67 4.46 -10.85 15.12
N LEU A 68 3.88 -11.99 14.70
CA LEU A 68 4.61 -13.26 14.55
C LEU A 68 5.92 -13.16 13.75
N PRO A 69 6.02 -12.38 12.65
CA PRO A 69 7.27 -12.21 11.90
C PRO A 69 8.42 -11.58 12.70
N LEU A 70 8.12 -10.89 13.80
CA LEU A 70 9.09 -10.21 14.66
C LEU A 70 9.53 -11.07 15.86
N LEU A 71 8.93 -12.25 16.03
CA LEU A 71 9.21 -13.15 17.15
C LEU A 71 10.27 -14.20 16.79
N GLU A 72 10.50 -15.15 17.70
CA GLU A 72 11.40 -16.28 17.48
C GLU A 72 11.01 -17.14 16.27
N LYS A 73 12.01 -17.83 15.70
CA LYS A 73 11.88 -18.67 14.50
C LYS A 73 10.68 -19.63 14.53
N LYS A 74 10.37 -20.22 15.68
CA LYS A 74 9.23 -21.15 15.84
C LYS A 74 7.87 -20.52 15.50
N TYR A 75 7.69 -19.23 15.78
CA TYR A 75 6.45 -18.50 15.48
C TYR A 75 6.37 -18.13 14.00
N ILE A 76 7.51 -17.82 13.39
CA ILE A 76 7.62 -17.59 11.95
C ILE A 76 7.30 -18.87 11.18
N GLU A 77 7.86 -20.01 11.60
CA GLU A 77 7.59 -21.33 11.00
C GLU A 77 6.12 -21.73 11.14
N LEU A 78 5.50 -21.45 12.29
CA LEU A 78 4.07 -21.64 12.49
C LEU A 78 3.23 -20.76 11.53
N LEU A 79 3.62 -19.51 11.34
CA LEU A 79 2.96 -18.60 10.40
C LEU A 79 3.11 -19.07 8.95
N GLU A 80 4.31 -19.49 8.55
CA GLU A 80 4.60 -20.04 7.21
C GLU A 80 3.77 -21.29 6.93
N TRP A 81 3.63 -22.16 7.94
CA TRP A 81 2.73 -23.31 7.88
C TRP A 81 1.26 -22.88 7.72
N PHE A 82 0.80 -21.92 8.52
CA PHE A 82 -0.58 -21.43 8.52
C PHE A 82 -0.98 -20.77 7.19
N ILE A 83 -0.11 -19.97 6.59
CA ILE A 83 -0.36 -19.28 5.30
C ILE A 83 -0.18 -20.25 4.11
N GLY A 84 0.27 -21.48 4.34
CA GLY A 84 0.50 -22.46 3.27
C GLY A 84 1.73 -22.15 2.41
N ILE A 85 2.69 -21.35 2.91
CA ILE A 85 3.96 -21.02 2.23
C ILE A 85 4.98 -22.16 2.39
N SER A 86 4.58 -23.29 2.99
CA SER A 86 5.42 -24.41 3.42
C SER A 86 6.28 -25.07 2.33
N HIS A 87 6.18 -24.67 1.05
CA HIS A 87 6.93 -25.28 -0.05
C HIS A 87 7.50 -24.27 -1.07
N SER A 88 7.70 -22.99 -0.74
CA SER A 88 8.45 -22.11 -1.64
C SER A 88 9.96 -22.41 -1.52
N PRO A 89 10.66 -22.79 -2.61
CA PRO A 89 12.06 -23.27 -2.56
C PRO A 89 13.11 -22.21 -2.19
N GLN A 90 12.71 -20.98 -1.85
CA GLN A 90 13.62 -19.90 -1.46
C GLN A 90 13.12 -19.18 -0.22
N LYS A 91 13.25 -19.83 0.95
CA LYS A 91 13.21 -19.12 2.22
C LYS A 91 14.36 -18.11 2.23
N LEU A 92 14.04 -16.81 2.26
CA LEU A 92 15.07 -15.77 2.34
C LEU A 92 15.97 -16.02 3.55
N SER A 93 17.28 -15.83 3.38
CA SER A 93 18.20 -15.79 4.51
C SER A 93 17.78 -14.68 5.47
N ARG A 94 18.22 -14.75 6.74
CA ARG A 94 17.94 -13.69 7.72
C ARG A 94 18.37 -12.32 7.23
N SER A 95 19.55 -12.22 6.59
CA SER A 95 20.02 -10.98 6.00
C SER A 95 19.13 -10.49 4.85
N GLY A 96 18.67 -11.39 3.99
CA GLY A 96 17.70 -11.07 2.93
C GLY A 96 16.39 -10.51 3.49
N SER A 97 15.84 -11.15 4.52
CA SER A 97 14.63 -10.65 5.20
C SER A 97 14.84 -9.27 5.83
N CYS A 98 15.98 -9.03 6.50
CA CYS A 98 16.30 -7.74 7.08
C CYS A 98 16.42 -6.64 6.01
N ILE A 99 17.07 -6.92 4.87
CA ILE A 99 17.17 -5.98 3.75
C ILE A 99 15.78 -5.65 3.21
N THR A 100 14.93 -6.66 3.00
CA THR A 100 13.57 -6.47 2.48
C THR A 100 12.70 -5.64 3.42
N VAL A 101 12.69 -5.94 4.71
CA VAL A 101 11.90 -5.20 5.70
C VAL A 101 12.41 -3.76 5.83
N THR A 102 13.73 -3.57 5.89
CA THR A 102 14.32 -2.23 5.97
C THR A 102 14.01 -1.42 4.72
N ASN A 103 14.07 -2.02 3.52
CA ASN A 103 13.77 -1.32 2.27
C ASN A 103 12.29 -0.98 2.16
N ARG A 104 11.39 -1.79 2.75
CA ARG A 104 9.96 -1.47 2.80
C ARG A 104 9.67 -0.24 3.65
N ILE A 105 10.33 -0.09 4.80
CA ILE A 105 10.10 1.00 5.76
C ILE A 105 10.90 2.26 5.39
N TYR A 106 12.16 2.09 4.99
CA TYR A 106 13.15 3.14 4.78
C TYR A 106 13.64 3.20 3.33
N SER A 107 12.75 2.94 2.37
CA SER A 107 13.06 2.85 0.93
C SER A 107 13.92 4.02 0.43
N VAL A 108 13.51 5.25 0.74
CA VAL A 108 14.19 6.48 0.32
C VAL A 108 15.61 6.55 0.89
N ALA A 109 15.76 6.29 2.19
CA ALA A 109 17.06 6.35 2.84
C ALA A 109 18.01 5.28 2.29
N MET A 110 17.53 4.03 2.16
CA MET A 110 18.33 2.92 1.61
C MET A 110 18.75 3.19 0.16
N GLN A 111 17.83 3.66 -0.68
CA GLN A 111 18.13 3.99 -2.07
C GLN A 111 19.11 5.16 -2.18
N ALA A 112 18.96 6.20 -1.34
CA ALA A 112 19.90 7.32 -1.31
C ALA A 112 21.31 6.88 -0.88
N MET A 113 21.43 6.02 0.13
CA MET A 113 22.71 5.44 0.54
C MET A 113 23.33 4.62 -0.59
N TYR A 114 22.54 3.77 -1.24
CA TYR A 114 23.01 2.97 -2.38
C TYR A 114 23.49 3.85 -3.54
N ALA A 115 22.71 4.86 -3.92
CA ALA A 115 23.07 5.78 -5.00
C ALA A 115 24.37 6.55 -4.71
N ARG A 116 24.58 7.00 -3.46
CA ARG A 116 25.83 7.64 -3.02
C ARG A 116 27.04 6.70 -3.02
N SER A 117 26.81 5.39 -2.88
CA SER A 117 27.87 4.37 -2.86
C SER A 117 28.40 3.98 -4.24
N LYS A 118 27.76 4.46 -5.32
CA LYS A 118 28.10 4.10 -6.70
C LYS A 118 28.50 5.33 -7.52
N PRO A 119 29.53 5.23 -8.38
CA PRO A 119 29.80 6.24 -9.39
C PRO A 119 28.59 6.41 -10.33
N THR A 120 28.18 7.64 -10.60
CA THR A 120 27.00 7.95 -11.43
C THR A 120 27.31 8.88 -12.61
N GLU A 121 28.58 9.23 -12.81
CA GLU A 121 29.08 10.19 -13.78
C GLU A 121 28.69 9.82 -15.22
N ILE A 122 28.65 8.53 -15.53
CA ILE A 122 28.28 8.00 -16.84
C ILE A 122 26.81 7.56 -16.88
N LEU A 123 26.38 6.81 -15.86
CA LEU A 123 25.06 6.17 -15.86
C LEU A 123 23.92 7.19 -15.79
N ARG A 124 24.09 8.29 -15.03
CA ARG A 124 23.03 9.29 -14.86
C ARG A 124 22.75 10.05 -16.16
N PRO A 125 23.74 10.65 -16.85
CA PRO A 125 23.48 11.31 -18.13
C PRO A 125 22.85 10.39 -19.17
N MET A 126 23.31 9.13 -19.26
CA MET A 126 22.75 8.13 -20.18
C MET A 126 21.28 7.83 -19.86
N ALA A 127 20.94 7.60 -18.59
CA ALA A 127 19.56 7.33 -18.18
C ALA A 127 18.64 8.55 -18.43
N GLU A 128 19.13 9.76 -18.17
CA GLU A 128 18.39 10.99 -18.43
C GLU A 128 18.18 11.22 -19.94
N GLU A 129 19.16 10.90 -20.78
CA GLU A 129 19.04 10.94 -22.24
C GLU A 129 18.00 9.94 -22.74
N MET A 130 18.08 8.69 -22.27
CA MET A 130 17.09 7.66 -22.61
C MET A 130 15.68 8.07 -22.19
N ALA A 131 15.50 8.63 -20.98
CA ALA A 131 14.21 9.12 -20.51
C ALA A 131 13.67 10.27 -21.39
N ARG A 132 14.55 11.19 -21.83
CA ARG A 132 14.18 12.25 -22.78
C ARG A 132 13.77 11.68 -24.13
N ALA A 133 14.54 10.73 -24.67
CA ALA A 133 14.25 10.09 -25.94
C ALA A 133 12.90 9.35 -25.92
N ILE A 134 12.63 8.55 -24.89
CA ILE A 134 11.35 7.85 -24.69
C ILE A 134 10.20 8.85 -24.61
N ARG A 135 10.36 9.93 -23.84
CA ARG A 135 9.32 10.96 -23.71
C ARG A 135 9.03 11.65 -25.03
N THR A 136 10.06 11.95 -25.83
CA THR A 136 9.90 12.58 -27.16
C THR A 136 9.19 11.63 -28.11
N ALA A 137 9.67 10.38 -28.22
CA ALA A 137 9.05 9.37 -29.08
C ALA A 137 7.57 9.16 -28.72
N PHE A 138 7.24 9.07 -27.42
CA PHE A 138 5.86 8.96 -26.97
C PHE A 138 5.00 10.17 -27.37
N LYS A 139 5.54 11.39 -27.24
CA LYS A 139 4.82 12.60 -27.67
C LYS A 139 4.56 12.59 -29.18
N ASP A 140 5.50 12.10 -29.97
CA ASP A 140 5.36 12.08 -31.42
C ASP A 140 4.32 11.02 -31.85
N GLU A 141 4.33 9.83 -31.25
CA GLU A 141 3.27 8.82 -31.41
C GLU A 141 1.88 9.35 -31.01
N VAL A 142 1.79 10.13 -29.91
CA VAL A 142 0.53 10.77 -29.48
C VAL A 142 0.06 11.83 -30.50
N LYS A 143 0.96 12.60 -31.09
CA LYS A 143 0.61 13.59 -32.12
C LYS A 143 0.13 12.91 -33.39
N GLU A 144 0.82 11.86 -33.82
CA GLU A 144 0.64 11.23 -35.13
C GLU A 144 -0.50 10.21 -35.19
N ASN A 145 -0.90 9.62 -34.05
CA ASN A 145 -1.98 8.62 -34.06
C ASN A 145 -3.27 9.18 -34.66
N LYS A 146 -4.12 8.35 -35.28
CA LYS A 146 -5.35 8.84 -35.95
C LYS A 146 -6.61 8.71 -35.10
N TRP A 147 -6.51 8.09 -33.93
CA TRP A 147 -7.66 7.68 -33.12
C TRP A 147 -7.96 8.65 -31.97
N MET A 148 -7.00 9.48 -31.53
CA MET A 148 -7.25 10.52 -30.53
C MET A 148 -7.67 11.85 -31.20
N ASP A 149 -8.64 12.52 -30.59
CA ASP A 149 -9.05 13.85 -31.03
C ASP A 149 -7.97 14.91 -30.82
N LYS A 150 -7.98 15.93 -31.69
CA LYS A 150 -7.02 17.04 -31.65
C LYS A 150 -7.04 17.80 -30.32
N THR A 151 -8.18 17.83 -29.62
CA THR A 151 -8.30 18.45 -28.29
C THR A 151 -7.55 17.66 -27.23
N PHE A 152 -7.59 16.32 -27.28
CA PHE A 152 -6.87 15.45 -26.34
C PHE A 152 -5.36 15.43 -26.57
N LYS A 153 -4.92 15.72 -27.81
CA LYS A 153 -3.49 15.82 -28.16
C LYS A 153 -2.83 17.13 -27.75
N LYS A 154 -3.60 18.14 -27.32
CA LYS A 154 -3.06 19.39 -26.78
C LYS A 154 -2.59 19.17 -25.34
N VAL A 155 -1.38 18.62 -25.20
CA VAL A 155 -0.61 18.54 -23.94
C VAL A 155 0.76 19.16 -24.13
#